data_AF-A0A316IWX9-F1
#
_entry.id   AF-A0A316IWX9-F1
#
_cell.length_a   1.000
_cell.length_b   1.000
_cell.length_c   1.000
_cell.angle_alpha   90.00
_cell.angle_beta   90.00
_cell.angle_gamma   90.00
#
_symmetry.space_group_name_H-M   'P 1'
#
loop_
_entity.id
_entity.type
_entity.pdbx_description
1 polymer ?
#
loop_
_entity_poly.entity_id
_entity_poly.type
_entity_poly.pdbx_seq_one_letter_code
_entity_poly.pdbx_strand_id
1 'polypeptide(L)'
;MNRLTASIAASGLACFALLYAPQPVLPQIAAEYGLGPGGASLAMSAATLALAVVVVPVAMLSERVGRRRVIVVSVLLAGVLGVVLPFAPDYDVFLVLRVLQGIAAAGVPAASMAYLADELDKGRLGAAMGAMIAGNSVGGMVGRLLSGTTADWLGWRGSILLSGVVGLAAALVVVFFLPRARVAPKRAPRGMKAALKDPVLLSLYVVSVLMVGAFISFYNVAGFQLTGPSWLESLVFLFYAFGSTSAAFAGRLADRLGRGRVLLMTIGVVAVGTVASLLWVPLGLAVVTAGFFASHAIASSWVGARAPAHARGHASGLYLCGFYVGSSVGGTSGSTAYGEWGWGGLVLVIVGWLALAAMLVVCSQSSPVSFAPSGAPPGHEMDRRGFVNTPPVQNSRARVMRESTGETAVLPTRGSTGSPVSTPTETERVSAGTSTTIANGSGPPS
;
A
#
# COMPACT_ATOMS: atom_id res chain seq x y z
N MET A 1 -10.09 -10.02 8.24
CA MET A 1 -8.71 -9.92 7.71
C MET A 1 -7.94 -11.17 8.12
N ASN A 2 -7.19 -11.84 7.22
CA ASN A 2 -6.43 -13.05 7.61
C ASN A 2 -5.09 -12.68 8.30
N ARG A 3 -4.48 -13.65 9.01
CA ARG A 3 -3.24 -13.41 9.78
C ARG A 3 -2.08 -12.91 8.93
N LEU A 4 -1.96 -13.37 7.67
CA LEU A 4 -0.93 -12.91 6.74
C LEU A 4 -1.10 -11.43 6.40
N THR A 5 -2.29 -11.02 5.94
CA THR A 5 -2.58 -9.63 5.58
C THR A 5 -2.35 -8.68 6.75
N ALA A 6 -2.79 -9.07 7.96
CA ALA A 6 -2.57 -8.27 9.17
C ALA A 6 -1.07 -8.12 9.50
N SER A 7 -0.29 -9.19 9.38
CA SER A 7 1.15 -9.17 9.66
C SER A 7 1.92 -8.33 8.64
N ILE A 8 1.53 -8.39 7.36
CA ILE A 8 2.12 -7.55 6.31
C ILE A 8 1.78 -6.07 6.53
N ALA A 9 0.53 -5.74 6.85
CA ALA A 9 0.14 -4.38 7.21
C ALA A 9 0.92 -3.87 8.43
N ALA A 10 1.08 -4.70 9.47
CA ALA A 10 1.89 -4.38 10.65
C ALA A 10 3.37 -4.17 10.32
N SER A 11 3.93 -4.94 9.38
CA SER A 11 5.32 -4.76 8.93
C SER A 11 5.53 -3.43 8.21
N GLY A 12 4.57 -3.02 7.39
CA GLY A 12 4.52 -1.68 6.82
C GLY A 12 4.45 -0.61 7.90
N LEU A 13 3.55 -0.78 8.85
CA LEU A 13 3.38 0.16 9.97
C LEU A 13 4.70 0.37 10.74
N ALA A 14 5.34 -0.72 11.16
CA ALA A 14 6.60 -0.67 11.92
C ALA A 14 7.71 0.03 11.13
N CYS A 15 7.89 -0.35 9.86
CA CYS A 15 8.98 0.15 9.02
C CYS A 15 8.80 1.63 8.67
N PHE A 16 7.61 2.03 8.25
CA PHE A 16 7.36 3.41 7.82
C PHE A 16 7.20 4.38 8.99
N ALA A 17 6.81 3.91 10.17
CA ALA A 17 6.90 4.74 11.39
C ALA A 17 8.34 5.17 11.65
N LEU A 18 9.29 4.24 11.57
CA LEU A 18 10.72 4.51 11.76
C LEU A 18 11.30 5.36 10.63
N LEU A 19 10.93 5.06 9.39
CA LEU A 19 11.46 5.76 8.22
C LEU A 19 11.13 7.26 8.26
N TYR A 20 9.92 7.62 8.71
CA TYR A 20 9.43 9.00 8.71
C TYR A 20 9.49 9.72 10.06
N ALA A 21 9.88 9.04 11.14
CA ALA A 21 9.99 9.64 12.48
C ALA A 21 10.85 10.92 12.55
N PRO A 22 11.97 11.08 11.80
CA PRO A 22 12.75 12.31 11.87
C PRO A 22 12.07 13.55 11.27
N GLN A 23 11.06 13.38 10.41
CA GLN A 23 10.50 14.48 9.60
C GLN A 23 9.92 15.66 10.41
N PRO A 24 9.14 15.45 11.49
CA PRO A 24 8.59 16.54 12.30
C PRO A 24 9.66 17.26 13.11
N VAL A 25 10.77 16.58 13.40
CA VAL A 25 11.84 17.10 14.26
C VAL A 25 13.04 17.64 13.49
N LEU A 26 12.87 17.84 12.17
CA LEU A 26 13.90 18.44 11.31
C LEU A 26 14.36 19.83 11.78
N PRO A 27 13.48 20.72 12.29
CA PRO A 27 13.92 22.01 12.84
C PRO A 27 14.88 21.87 14.03
N GLN A 28 14.61 20.94 14.94
CA GLN A 28 15.46 20.69 16.10
C GLN A 28 16.80 20.06 15.69
N ILE A 29 16.80 19.13 14.72
CA ILE A 29 18.02 18.58 14.11
C ILE A 29 18.82 19.70 13.44
N ALA A 30 18.16 20.60 12.71
CA ALA A 30 18.79 21.74 12.05
C ALA A 30 19.46 22.68 13.06
N ALA A 31 18.75 22.99 14.15
CA ALA A 31 19.24 23.86 15.22
C ALA A 31 20.45 23.26 15.94
N GLU A 32 20.44 21.95 16.23
CA GLU A 32 21.54 21.31 16.94
C GLU A 32 22.82 21.23 16.09
N TYR A 33 22.69 20.86 14.83
CA TYR A 33 23.86 20.65 13.95
C TYR A 33 24.23 21.88 13.10
N GLY A 34 23.57 23.02 13.31
CA GLY A 34 23.84 24.26 12.57
C GLY A 34 23.54 24.15 11.07
N LEU A 35 22.48 23.43 10.70
CA LEU A 35 22.14 23.14 9.30
C LEU A 35 21.02 24.06 8.79
N GLY A 36 21.02 24.34 7.49
CA GLY A 36 19.84 24.86 6.80
C GLY A 36 18.76 23.78 6.58
N PRO A 37 17.54 24.14 6.15
CA PRO A 37 16.45 23.18 5.90
C PRO A 37 16.83 22.08 4.89
N GLY A 38 17.57 22.44 3.84
CA GLY A 38 18.13 21.48 2.88
C GLY A 38 19.07 20.46 3.54
N GLY A 39 19.99 20.92 4.39
CA GLY A 39 20.93 20.07 5.13
C GLY A 39 20.22 19.11 6.07
N ALA A 40 19.27 19.60 6.88
CA ALA A 40 18.48 18.77 7.80
C ALA A 40 17.61 17.74 7.05
N SER A 41 17.06 18.10 5.89
CA SER A 41 16.26 17.18 5.07
C SER A 41 17.01 15.93 4.61
N LEU A 42 18.35 15.95 4.60
CA LEU A 42 19.17 14.77 4.26
C LEU A 42 18.92 13.60 5.21
N ALA A 43 18.50 13.84 6.45
CA ALA A 43 18.01 12.81 7.37
C ALA A 43 16.88 11.97 6.75
N MET A 44 15.99 12.59 5.99
CA MET A 44 14.90 11.90 5.28
C MET A 44 15.36 11.32 3.94
N SER A 45 16.13 12.10 3.20
CA SER A 45 16.55 11.77 1.84
C SER A 45 17.56 10.62 1.79
N ALA A 46 18.54 10.58 2.70
CA ALA A 46 19.55 9.52 2.74
C ALA A 46 18.90 8.13 2.92
N ALA A 47 17.92 8.01 3.81
CA ALA A 47 17.21 6.75 4.03
C ALA A 47 16.34 6.34 2.82
N THR A 48 15.61 7.29 2.23
CA THR A 48 14.73 6.99 1.09
C THR A 48 15.52 6.72 -0.19
N LEU A 49 16.65 7.37 -0.41
CA LEU A 49 17.56 7.09 -1.52
C LEU A 49 18.18 5.70 -1.38
N ALA A 50 18.69 5.36 -0.20
CA ALA A 50 19.24 4.05 0.07
C ALA A 50 18.19 2.95 -0.17
N LEU A 51 16.96 3.17 0.32
CA LEU A 51 15.83 2.29 0.05
C LEU A 51 15.57 2.16 -1.46
N ALA A 52 15.52 3.26 -2.21
CA ALA A 52 15.30 3.25 -3.65
C ALA A 52 16.34 2.42 -4.41
N VAL A 53 17.62 2.56 -4.04
CA VAL A 53 18.74 1.85 -4.68
C VAL A 53 18.67 0.35 -4.43
N VAL A 54 18.33 -0.06 -3.20
CA VAL A 54 18.41 -1.47 -2.81
C VAL A 54 17.09 -2.24 -2.91
N VAL A 55 15.94 -1.59 -3.11
CA VAL A 55 14.62 -2.26 -3.17
C VAL A 55 14.56 -3.35 -4.24
N VAL A 56 15.14 -3.11 -5.42
CA VAL A 56 15.17 -4.09 -6.52
C VAL A 56 16.13 -5.25 -6.21
N PRO A 57 17.41 -5.02 -5.84
CA PRO A 57 18.30 -6.09 -5.39
C PRO A 57 17.72 -6.94 -4.25
N VAL A 58 17.10 -6.31 -3.25
CA VAL A 58 16.51 -7.01 -2.09
C VAL A 58 15.26 -7.80 -2.50
N ALA A 59 14.46 -7.30 -3.45
CA ALA A 59 13.36 -8.07 -4.03
C ALA A 59 13.86 -9.37 -4.67
N MET A 60 14.96 -9.30 -5.44
CA MET A 60 15.61 -10.49 -6.03
C MET A 60 16.21 -11.41 -4.96
N LEU A 61 16.82 -10.86 -3.91
CA LEU A 61 17.36 -11.65 -2.79
C LEU A 61 16.25 -12.43 -2.07
N SER A 62 15.07 -11.82 -1.90
CA SER A 62 13.94 -12.45 -1.22
C SER A 62 13.34 -13.64 -1.98
N GLU A 63 13.61 -13.77 -3.28
CA GLU A 63 13.30 -14.96 -4.08
C GLU A 63 14.24 -16.13 -3.78
N ARG A 64 15.47 -15.87 -3.33
CA ARG A 64 16.45 -16.93 -3.04
C ARG A 64 16.42 -17.35 -1.58
N VAL A 65 16.37 -16.37 -0.68
CA VAL A 65 16.47 -16.58 0.77
C VAL A 65 15.09 -16.87 1.40
N GLY A 66 14.03 -16.47 0.72
CA GLY A 66 12.64 -16.62 1.15
C GLY A 66 12.04 -15.29 1.64
N ARG A 67 10.81 -14.99 1.18
CA ARG A 67 10.12 -13.70 1.42
C ARG A 67 9.97 -13.39 2.91
N ARG A 68 9.51 -14.36 3.71
CA ARG A 68 9.35 -14.20 5.17
C ARG A 68 10.66 -13.81 5.86
N ARG A 69 11.77 -14.48 5.53
CA ARG A 69 13.06 -14.22 6.16
C ARG A 69 13.52 -12.79 5.89
N VAL A 70 13.39 -12.33 4.65
CA VAL A 70 13.71 -10.95 4.28
C VAL A 70 12.85 -9.95 5.05
N ILE A 71 11.53 -10.14 5.12
CA ILE A 71 10.63 -9.24 5.87
C ILE A 71 11.05 -9.17 7.34
N VAL A 72 11.26 -10.32 8.00
CA VAL A 72 11.61 -10.39 9.43
C VAL A 72 12.94 -9.70 9.71
N VAL A 73 13.99 -10.00 8.93
CA VAL A 73 15.31 -9.38 9.11
C VAL A 73 15.22 -7.87 8.88
N SER A 74 14.45 -7.44 7.88
CA SER A 74 14.25 -6.03 7.54
C SER A 74 13.61 -5.24 8.67
N VAL A 75 12.48 -5.72 9.21
CA VAL A 75 11.78 -5.01 10.30
C VAL A 75 12.60 -4.99 11.59
N LEU A 76 13.31 -6.07 11.92
CA LEU A 76 14.16 -6.12 13.11
C LEU A 76 15.35 -5.18 12.97
N LEU A 77 16.06 -5.23 11.85
CA LEU A 77 17.23 -4.37 11.62
C LEU A 77 16.83 -2.89 11.56
N ALA A 78 15.71 -2.55 10.90
CA ALA A 78 15.19 -1.19 10.90
C ALA A 78 14.81 -0.71 12.30
N GLY A 79 14.21 -1.59 13.13
CA GLY A 79 13.87 -1.32 14.53
C GLY A 79 15.09 -1.08 15.41
N VAL A 80 16.09 -1.96 15.34
CA VAL A 80 17.37 -1.81 16.07
C VAL A 80 18.06 -0.51 15.66
N LEU A 81 18.16 -0.25 14.36
CA LEU A 81 18.73 1.01 13.86
C LEU A 81 17.93 2.22 14.33
N GLY A 82 16.60 2.13 14.44
CA GLY A 82 15.75 3.18 14.99
C GLY A 82 16.03 3.50 16.46
N VAL A 83 16.38 2.49 17.26
CA VAL A 83 16.80 2.66 18.65
C VAL A 83 18.22 3.23 18.74
N VAL A 84 19.12 2.84 17.84
CA VAL A 84 20.52 3.31 17.82
C VAL A 84 20.65 4.76 17.28
N LEU A 85 19.81 5.12 16.32
CA LEU A 85 19.81 6.41 15.62
C LEU A 85 19.93 7.67 16.52
N PRO A 86 19.16 7.83 17.61
CA PRO A 86 19.24 9.03 18.46
C PRO A 86 20.57 9.17 19.21
N PHE A 87 21.39 8.10 19.28
CA PHE A 87 22.70 8.14 19.94
C PHE A 87 23.84 8.55 18.99
N ALA A 88 23.52 8.97 17.77
CA ALA A 88 24.53 9.50 16.85
C ALA A 88 25.24 10.74 17.46
N PRO A 89 26.58 10.75 17.50
CA PRO A 89 27.37 11.84 18.08
C PRO A 89 27.40 13.08 17.18
N ASP A 90 27.33 12.88 15.86
CA ASP A 90 27.36 13.93 14.86
C ASP A 90 26.41 13.60 13.70
N TYR A 91 26.20 14.58 12.83
CA TYR A 91 25.25 14.47 11.73
C TYR A 91 25.70 13.47 10.65
N ASP A 92 27.01 13.28 10.43
CA ASP A 92 27.51 12.34 9.43
C ASP A 92 27.23 10.90 9.87
N VAL A 93 27.49 10.57 11.14
CA VAL A 93 27.11 9.27 11.73
C VAL A 93 25.59 9.09 11.69
N PHE A 94 24.83 10.14 11.96
CA PHE A 94 23.37 10.10 11.83
C PHE A 94 22.95 9.74 10.40
N LEU A 95 23.54 10.37 9.38
CA LEU A 95 23.25 10.06 7.97
C LEU A 95 23.66 8.63 7.58
N VAL A 96 24.79 8.13 8.06
CA VAL A 96 25.20 6.72 7.84
C VAL A 96 24.16 5.76 8.42
N LEU A 97 23.70 5.99 9.66
CA LEU A 97 22.65 5.19 10.27
C LEU A 97 21.33 5.28 9.50
N ARG A 98 21.00 6.45 8.93
CA ARG A 98 19.84 6.63 8.05
C ARG A 98 19.96 5.84 6.75
N VAL A 99 21.13 5.82 6.11
CA VAL A 99 21.39 4.98 4.93
C VAL A 99 21.19 3.51 5.29
N LEU A 100 21.79 3.02 6.38
CA LEU A 100 21.62 1.64 6.84
C LEU A 100 20.15 1.31 7.15
N GLN A 101 19.42 2.25 7.75
CA GLN A 101 18.01 2.06 8.07
C GLN A 101 17.15 2.01 6.80
N GLY A 102 17.47 2.82 5.79
CA GLY A 102 16.87 2.76 4.46
C GLY A 102 17.09 1.41 3.77
N ILE A 103 18.31 0.88 3.83
CA ILE A 103 18.65 -0.44 3.30
C ILE A 103 17.85 -1.54 4.01
N ALA A 104 17.81 -1.50 5.34
CA ALA A 104 17.03 -2.44 6.15
C ALA A 104 15.54 -2.34 5.81
N ALA A 105 14.99 -1.13 5.73
CA ALA A 105 13.59 -0.87 5.45
C ALA A 105 13.13 -1.39 4.08
N ALA A 106 14.02 -1.39 3.07
CA ALA A 106 13.71 -1.77 1.69
C ALA A 106 13.16 -3.19 1.53
N GLY A 107 13.57 -4.13 2.40
CA GLY A 107 13.11 -5.51 2.28
C GLY A 107 11.64 -5.71 2.62
N VAL A 108 11.01 -4.81 3.38
CA VAL A 108 9.58 -4.87 3.67
C VAL A 108 8.72 -4.66 2.41
N PRO A 109 8.77 -3.52 1.70
CA PRO A 109 7.98 -3.35 0.49
C PRO A 109 8.40 -4.33 -0.62
N ALA A 110 9.70 -4.63 -0.74
CA ALA A 110 10.23 -5.53 -1.75
C ALA A 110 9.68 -6.97 -1.64
N ALA A 111 9.65 -7.54 -0.42
CA ALA A 111 9.22 -8.91 -0.22
C ALA A 111 7.72 -9.05 0.06
N SER A 112 7.07 -8.05 0.66
CA SER A 112 5.66 -8.12 1.08
C SER A 112 4.69 -8.23 -0.09
N MET A 113 4.88 -7.42 -1.13
CA MET A 113 4.02 -7.43 -2.31
C MET A 113 4.04 -8.81 -2.98
N ALA A 114 5.24 -9.37 -3.15
CA ALA A 114 5.40 -10.71 -3.72
C ALA A 114 4.85 -11.79 -2.80
N TYR A 115 5.06 -11.68 -1.48
CA TYR A 115 4.56 -12.68 -0.53
C TYR A 115 3.03 -12.77 -0.53
N LEU A 116 2.34 -11.62 -0.58
CA LEU A 116 0.88 -11.60 -0.72
C LEU A 116 0.43 -12.20 -2.05
N ALA A 117 1.13 -11.91 -3.16
CA ALA A 117 0.79 -12.45 -4.47
C ALA A 117 1.03 -13.96 -4.61
N ASP A 118 2.03 -14.50 -3.91
CA ASP A 118 2.36 -15.92 -3.92
C ASP A 118 1.39 -16.75 -3.05
N GLU A 119 0.88 -16.19 -1.95
CA GLU A 119 0.16 -16.93 -0.91
C GLU A 119 -1.37 -16.69 -0.92
N LEU A 120 -1.87 -15.69 -1.66
CA LEU A 120 -3.30 -15.35 -1.71
C LEU A 120 -3.91 -15.53 -3.10
N ASP A 121 -5.16 -16.01 -3.12
CA ASP A 121 -5.97 -16.05 -4.34
C ASP A 121 -6.29 -14.64 -4.87
N LYS A 122 -6.51 -14.55 -6.20
CA LYS A 122 -6.80 -13.29 -6.91
C LYS A 122 -7.92 -12.46 -6.26
N GLY A 123 -8.96 -13.11 -5.73
CA GLY A 123 -10.09 -12.44 -5.08
C GLY A 123 -9.75 -11.76 -3.74
N ARG A 124 -8.68 -12.18 -3.07
CA ARG A 124 -8.25 -11.66 -1.75
C ARG A 124 -7.01 -10.77 -1.83
N LEU A 125 -6.25 -10.90 -2.92
CA LEU A 125 -5.01 -10.17 -3.14
C LEU A 125 -5.21 -8.66 -3.12
N GLY A 126 -6.26 -8.14 -3.78
CA GLY A 126 -6.53 -6.70 -3.83
C GLY A 126 -6.76 -6.09 -2.45
N ALA A 127 -7.60 -6.73 -1.63
CA ALA A 127 -7.85 -6.30 -0.25
C ALA A 127 -6.58 -6.36 0.61
N ALA A 128 -5.74 -7.38 0.40
CA ALA A 128 -4.48 -7.52 1.13
C ALA A 128 -3.43 -6.47 0.74
N MET A 129 -3.32 -6.14 -0.55
CA MET A 129 -2.49 -5.04 -1.04
C MET A 129 -2.96 -3.69 -0.49
N GLY A 130 -4.28 -3.48 -0.45
CA GLY A 130 -4.88 -2.31 0.19
C GLY A 130 -4.50 -2.19 1.66
N ALA A 131 -4.58 -3.28 2.43
CA ALA A 131 -4.16 -3.30 3.83
C ALA A 131 -2.66 -3.04 4.01
N MET A 132 -1.81 -3.54 3.11
CA MET A 132 -0.37 -3.23 3.10
C MET A 132 -0.12 -1.74 2.90
N ILE A 133 -0.76 -1.11 1.90
CA ILE A 133 -0.62 0.32 1.61
C ILE A 133 -1.15 1.17 2.77
N ALA A 134 -2.28 0.76 3.36
CA ALA A 134 -2.83 1.40 4.56
C ALA A 134 -1.85 1.29 5.73
N GLY A 135 -1.24 0.12 5.95
CA GLY A 135 -0.20 -0.09 6.97
C GLY A 135 0.98 0.85 6.80
N ASN A 136 1.49 1.02 5.57
CA ASN A 136 2.58 1.95 5.27
C ASN A 136 2.18 3.42 5.59
N SER A 137 0.97 3.81 5.19
CA SER A 137 0.47 5.17 5.36
C SER A 137 0.23 5.50 6.83
N VAL A 138 -0.42 4.59 7.56
CA VAL A 138 -0.64 4.70 9.01
C VAL A 138 0.67 4.67 9.76
N GLY A 139 1.63 3.81 9.39
CA GLY A 139 2.97 3.80 9.97
C GLY A 139 3.65 5.15 9.84
N GLY A 140 3.73 5.67 8.61
CA GLY A 140 4.31 6.99 8.37
C GLY A 140 3.61 8.11 9.17
N MET A 141 2.29 8.05 9.34
CA MET A 141 1.56 9.02 10.17
C MET A 141 1.89 8.85 11.66
N VAL A 142 1.84 7.62 12.19
CA VAL A 142 2.12 7.31 13.59
C VAL A 142 3.53 7.70 13.98
N GLY A 143 4.53 7.37 13.18
CA GLY A 143 5.93 7.72 13.47
C GLY A 143 6.15 9.23 13.60
N ARG A 144 5.47 10.01 12.77
CA ARG A 144 5.54 11.48 12.79
C ARG A 144 4.76 12.09 13.95
N LEU A 145 3.57 11.57 14.24
CA LEU A 145 2.79 12.01 15.39
C LEU A 145 3.53 11.71 16.68
N LEU A 146 4.09 10.50 16.82
CA LEU A 146 4.87 10.11 17.99
C LEU A 146 6.07 11.03 18.17
N SER A 147 6.91 11.21 17.15
CA SER A 147 8.12 12.00 17.32
C SER A 147 7.83 13.48 17.54
N GLY A 148 6.90 14.07 16.79
CA GLY A 148 6.63 15.50 16.87
C GLY A 148 5.83 15.90 18.12
N THR A 149 4.85 15.10 18.57
CA THR A 149 4.08 15.42 19.80
C THR A 149 4.88 15.24 21.09
N THR A 150 5.93 14.42 21.05
CA THR A 150 6.79 14.18 22.22
C THR A 150 8.05 15.05 22.22
N ALA A 151 8.32 15.78 21.12
CA ALA A 151 9.55 16.55 20.94
C ALA A 151 9.73 17.66 21.98
N ASP A 152 8.64 18.30 22.40
CA ASP A 152 8.68 19.40 23.37
C ASP A 152 9.14 18.94 24.77
N TRP A 153 8.89 17.67 25.12
CA TRP A 153 9.15 17.14 26.47
C TRP A 153 10.36 16.20 26.53
N LEU A 154 10.59 15.42 25.48
CA LEU A 154 11.68 14.43 25.39
C LEU A 154 12.89 14.94 24.59
N GLY A 155 12.77 16.09 23.94
CA GLY A 155 13.69 16.52 22.89
C GLY A 155 13.62 15.62 21.66
N TRP A 156 14.24 16.05 20.55
CA TRP A 156 14.17 15.29 19.30
C TRP A 156 14.82 13.90 19.40
N ARG A 157 15.91 13.76 20.17
CA ARG A 157 16.55 12.46 20.43
C ARG A 157 15.63 11.50 21.17
N GLY A 158 15.01 11.95 22.26
CA GLY A 158 14.08 11.13 23.05
C GLY A 158 12.83 10.75 22.25
N SER A 159 12.32 11.66 21.43
CA SER A 159 11.24 11.39 20.48
C SER A 159 11.57 10.32 19.45
N ILE A 160 12.75 10.39 18.84
CA ILE A 160 13.21 9.36 17.89
C ILE A 160 13.44 8.03 18.62
N LEU A 161 13.99 8.04 19.83
CA LEU A 161 14.17 6.83 20.65
C LEU A 161 12.82 6.16 20.94
N LEU A 162 11.81 6.94 21.34
CA LEU A 162 10.46 6.42 21.58
C LEU A 162 9.88 5.78 20.32
N SER A 163 9.97 6.46 19.17
CA SER A 163 9.57 5.90 17.87
C SER A 163 10.37 4.62 17.53
N GLY A 164 11.66 4.58 17.86
CA GLY A 164 12.54 3.43 17.76
C GLY A 164 12.04 2.22 18.56
N VAL A 165 11.74 2.43 19.85
CA VAL A 165 11.23 1.40 20.76
C VAL A 165 9.86 0.89 20.32
N VAL A 166 8.94 1.79 19.96
CA VAL A 166 7.61 1.42 19.46
C VAL A 166 7.71 0.66 18.14
N GLY A 167 8.57 1.11 17.23
CA GLY A 167 8.83 0.43 15.95
C GLY A 167 9.46 -0.95 16.14
N LEU A 168 10.40 -1.10 17.08
CA LEU A 168 11.00 -2.39 17.42
C LEU A 168 9.98 -3.35 18.07
N ALA A 169 9.12 -2.85 18.96
CA ALA A 169 8.03 -3.63 19.53
C ALA A 169 7.05 -4.11 18.44
N ALA A 170 6.68 -3.24 17.51
CA ALA A 170 5.85 -3.61 16.35
C ALA A 170 6.57 -4.62 15.43
N ALA A 171 7.88 -4.49 15.24
CA ALA A 171 8.69 -5.46 14.49
C ALA A 171 8.68 -6.83 15.17
N LEU A 172 8.80 -6.91 16.49
CA LEU A 172 8.70 -8.17 17.25
C LEU A 172 7.34 -8.83 17.05
N VAL A 173 6.24 -8.07 17.07
CA VAL A 173 4.90 -8.59 16.74
C VAL A 173 4.90 -9.21 15.34
N VAL A 174 5.50 -8.56 14.34
CA VAL A 174 5.61 -9.14 12.99
C VAL A 174 6.39 -10.46 13.01
N VAL A 175 7.49 -10.55 13.76
CA VAL A 175 8.30 -11.78 13.84
C VAL A 175 7.51 -12.97 14.35
N PHE A 176 6.70 -12.76 15.40
CA PHE A 176 5.90 -13.83 16.01
C PHE A 176 4.64 -14.20 15.22
N PHE A 177 4.01 -13.24 14.55
CA PHE A 177 2.72 -13.45 13.89
C PHE A 177 2.80 -13.71 12.39
N LEU A 178 3.91 -13.34 11.71
CA LEU A 178 4.07 -13.56 10.28
C LEU A 178 4.20 -15.07 9.98
N PRO A 179 3.23 -15.65 9.25
CA PRO A 179 3.20 -17.10 9.00
C PRO A 179 4.40 -17.54 8.14
N ARG A 180 4.67 -18.85 8.14
CA ARG A 180 5.66 -19.46 7.23
C ARG A 180 5.11 -19.46 5.81
N ALA A 181 5.96 -19.14 4.83
CA ALA A 181 5.59 -19.21 3.42
C ALA A 181 5.31 -20.68 3.05
N ARG A 182 4.20 -20.94 2.35
CA ARG A 182 3.84 -22.29 1.91
C ARG A 182 4.28 -22.54 0.47
N VAL A 183 4.34 -21.48 -0.33
CA VAL A 183 4.68 -21.55 -1.75
C VAL A 183 6.16 -21.23 -1.94
N ALA A 184 6.87 -22.09 -2.68
CA ALA A 184 8.23 -21.82 -3.11
C ALA A 184 8.25 -20.64 -4.10
N PRO A 185 9.23 -19.74 -4.02
CA PRO A 185 9.30 -18.55 -4.85
C PRO A 185 9.30 -18.93 -6.34
N LYS A 186 8.34 -18.41 -7.12
CA LYS A 186 8.33 -18.58 -8.57
C LYS A 186 9.46 -17.73 -9.19
N ARG A 187 10.16 -18.29 -10.19
CA ARG A 187 11.25 -17.61 -10.91
C ARG A 187 10.79 -16.28 -11.51
N ALA A 188 11.69 -15.29 -11.47
CA ALA A 188 11.51 -13.93 -11.96
C ALA A 188 10.85 -13.86 -13.36
N PRO A 189 9.88 -12.95 -13.55
CA PRO A 189 9.37 -12.63 -14.88
C PRO A 189 10.48 -12.03 -15.76
N ARG A 190 10.67 -12.52 -16.99
CA ARG A 190 11.52 -11.83 -17.98
C ARG A 190 10.75 -10.61 -18.48
N GLY A 191 11.12 -9.38 -18.10
CA GLY A 191 10.34 -8.21 -18.52
C GLY A 191 10.93 -6.82 -18.30
N MET A 192 12.12 -6.68 -17.69
CA MET A 192 12.72 -5.36 -17.41
C MET A 192 12.84 -4.49 -18.67
N LYS A 193 13.28 -5.06 -19.79
CA LYS A 193 13.40 -4.35 -21.07
C LYS A 193 12.04 -3.83 -21.57
N ALA A 194 10.95 -4.56 -21.34
CA ALA A 194 9.61 -4.12 -21.75
C ALA A 194 9.11 -2.98 -20.85
N ALA A 195 9.38 -3.04 -19.54
CA ALA A 195 9.02 -1.98 -18.60
C ALA A 195 9.76 -0.65 -18.86
N LEU A 196 10.99 -0.72 -19.39
CA LEU A 196 11.81 0.46 -19.71
C LEU A 196 11.61 1.02 -21.13
N LYS A 197 10.86 0.34 -22.00
CA LYS A 197 10.67 0.75 -23.40
C LYS A 197 9.32 1.40 -23.68
N ASP A 198 8.31 1.17 -22.85
CA ASP A 198 6.99 1.79 -23.04
C ASP A 198 7.04 3.26 -22.59
N PRO A 199 6.87 4.23 -23.50
CA PRO A 199 6.95 5.65 -23.17
C PRO A 199 5.89 6.07 -22.15
N VAL A 200 4.72 5.41 -22.12
CA VAL A 200 3.67 5.69 -21.13
C VAL A 200 4.13 5.28 -19.73
N LEU A 201 4.82 4.14 -19.60
CA LEU A 201 5.37 3.69 -18.31
C LEU A 201 6.47 4.62 -17.82
N LEU A 202 7.38 5.04 -18.71
CA LEU A 202 8.43 6.01 -18.38
C LEU A 202 7.83 7.33 -17.89
N SER A 203 6.82 7.86 -18.59
CA SER A 203 6.10 9.06 -18.15
C SER A 203 5.50 8.88 -16.75
N LEU A 204 4.88 7.73 -16.46
CA LEU A 204 4.32 7.46 -15.13
C LEU A 204 5.38 7.34 -14.04
N TYR A 205 6.58 6.85 -14.35
CA TYR A 205 7.70 6.83 -13.40
C TYR A 205 8.16 8.24 -13.06
N VAL A 206 8.31 9.11 -14.08
CA VAL A 206 8.70 10.51 -13.87
C VAL A 206 7.60 11.28 -13.14
N VAL A 207 6.32 11.06 -13.47
CA VAL A 207 5.19 11.64 -12.72
C VAL A 207 5.23 11.23 -11.26
N SER A 208 5.56 9.96 -10.96
CA SER A 208 5.74 9.52 -9.57
C SER A 208 6.85 10.29 -8.86
N VAL A 209 8.01 10.47 -9.50
CA VAL A 209 9.16 11.22 -8.95
C VAL A 209 8.77 12.66 -8.62
N LEU A 210 8.08 13.35 -9.54
CA LEU A 210 7.68 14.75 -9.37
C LEU A 210 6.62 14.91 -8.30
N MET A 211 5.59 14.06 -8.31
CA MET A 211 4.46 14.15 -7.37
C MET A 211 4.87 13.87 -5.92
N VAL A 212 5.65 12.81 -5.70
CA VAL A 212 6.14 12.49 -4.35
C VAL A 212 7.22 13.48 -3.90
N GLY A 213 8.03 14.00 -4.82
CA GLY A 213 8.97 15.07 -4.55
C GLY A 213 8.25 16.30 -4.00
N ALA A 214 7.23 16.79 -4.72
CA ALA A 214 6.39 17.90 -4.27
C ALA A 214 5.79 17.67 -2.88
N PHE A 215 5.22 16.47 -2.67
CA PHE A 215 4.60 16.11 -1.40
C PHE A 215 5.60 16.09 -0.23
N ILE A 216 6.75 15.46 -0.41
CA ILE A 216 7.75 15.34 0.65
C ILE A 216 8.42 16.68 0.95
N SER A 217 8.62 17.54 -0.05
CA SER A 217 9.16 18.90 0.15
C SER A 217 8.29 19.73 1.09
N PHE A 218 6.97 19.74 0.89
CA PHE A 218 6.03 20.43 1.78
C PHE A 218 6.14 19.91 3.22
N TYR A 219 6.19 18.59 3.40
CA TYR A 219 6.22 17.99 4.73
C TYR A 219 7.58 18.07 5.42
N ASN A 220 8.70 18.15 4.68
CA ASN A 220 10.03 18.38 5.26
C ASN A 220 10.14 19.77 5.88
N VAL A 221 9.55 20.77 5.23
CA VAL A 221 9.67 22.17 5.67
C VAL A 221 8.49 22.67 6.49
N ALA A 222 7.43 21.86 6.64
CA ALA A 222 6.25 22.22 7.42
C ALA A 222 6.60 22.65 8.85
N GLY A 223 7.47 21.91 9.54
CA GLY A 223 7.89 22.25 10.91
C GLY A 223 8.79 23.49 11.00
N PHE A 224 9.37 23.96 9.89
CA PHE A 224 10.12 25.22 9.86
C PHE A 224 9.20 26.43 9.63
N GLN A 225 8.09 26.21 8.92
CA GLN A 225 7.15 27.27 8.54
C GLN A 225 6.05 27.48 9.58
N LEU A 226 5.61 26.40 10.21
CA LEU A 226 4.65 26.50 11.31
C LEU A 226 5.36 27.12 12.51
N THR A 227 4.65 28.01 13.19
CA THR A 227 5.18 28.79 14.33
C THR A 227 4.31 28.47 15.53
N GLY A 228 4.50 27.29 16.10
CA GLY A 228 3.77 26.84 17.28
C GLY A 228 4.53 25.80 18.09
N PRO A 229 3.92 25.27 19.15
CA PRO A 229 4.45 24.11 19.85
C PRO A 229 4.52 22.88 18.92
N SER A 230 5.57 22.06 19.03
CA SER A 230 5.80 20.92 18.13
C SER A 230 4.62 19.95 18.08
N TRP A 231 3.89 19.78 19.19
CA TRP A 231 2.69 18.94 19.24
C TRP A 231 1.54 19.44 18.36
N LEU A 232 1.35 20.76 18.24
CA LEU A 232 0.30 21.35 17.41
C LEU A 232 0.67 21.23 15.93
N GLU A 233 1.94 21.47 15.60
CA GLU A 233 2.47 21.38 14.25
C GLU A 233 2.34 19.95 13.71
N SER A 234 2.54 18.97 14.57
CA SER A 234 2.42 17.54 14.23
C SER A 234 1.00 17.12 13.84
N LEU A 235 -0.04 17.88 14.21
CA LEU A 235 -1.42 17.55 13.84
C LEU A 235 -1.65 17.60 12.32
N VAL A 236 -0.81 18.31 11.54
CA VAL A 236 -0.88 18.31 10.07
C VAL A 236 -0.66 16.93 9.45
N PHE A 237 -0.05 16.00 10.19
CA PHE A 237 0.10 14.61 9.74
C PHE A 237 -1.20 13.81 9.85
N LEU A 238 -2.20 14.26 10.63
CA LEU A 238 -3.54 13.66 10.62
C LEU A 238 -4.23 13.79 9.25
N PHE A 239 -3.79 14.70 8.38
CA PHE A 239 -4.30 14.80 7.02
C PHE A 239 -4.09 13.53 6.19
N TYR A 240 -3.13 12.67 6.55
CA TYR A 240 -2.91 11.38 5.91
C TYR A 240 -4.12 10.44 6.05
N ALA A 241 -4.92 10.59 7.11
CA ALA A 241 -6.15 9.83 7.28
C ALA A 241 -7.16 10.15 6.16
N PHE A 242 -7.28 11.43 5.77
CA PHE A 242 -8.13 11.86 4.65
C PHE A 242 -7.54 11.50 3.28
N GLY A 243 -6.22 11.37 3.17
CA GLY A 243 -5.57 10.90 1.94
C GLY A 243 -6.09 9.53 1.48
N SER A 244 -6.34 8.62 2.42
CA SER A 244 -6.83 7.27 2.12
C SER A 244 -8.24 7.26 1.51
N THR A 245 -9.14 8.13 1.98
CA THR A 245 -10.49 8.25 1.41
C THR A 245 -10.47 8.90 0.03
N SER A 246 -9.59 9.89 -0.17
CA SER A 246 -9.34 10.52 -1.48
C SER A 246 -8.87 9.49 -2.52
N ALA A 247 -7.93 8.62 -2.16
CA ALA A 247 -7.45 7.54 -3.03
C ALA A 247 -8.58 6.59 -3.49
N ALA A 248 -9.46 6.18 -2.57
CA ALA A 248 -10.58 5.30 -2.88
C ALA A 248 -11.63 5.97 -3.79
N PHE A 249 -11.89 7.26 -3.58
CA PHE A 249 -12.79 8.04 -4.45
C PHE A 249 -12.19 8.22 -5.84
N ALA A 250 -10.91 8.57 -5.92
CA ALA A 250 -10.17 8.77 -7.16
C ALA A 250 -10.12 7.51 -8.03
N GLY A 251 -9.95 6.33 -7.41
CA GLY A 251 -10.04 5.04 -8.10
C GLY A 251 -11.39 4.82 -8.77
N ARG A 252 -12.50 5.00 -8.03
CA ARG A 252 -13.87 4.88 -8.59
C ARG A 252 -14.13 5.88 -9.70
N LEU A 253 -13.58 7.09 -9.60
CA LEU A 253 -13.70 8.11 -10.63
C LEU A 253 -12.88 7.74 -11.88
N ALA A 254 -11.69 7.16 -11.70
CA ALA A 254 -10.83 6.71 -12.79
C ALA A 254 -11.44 5.55 -13.59
N ASP A 255 -12.23 4.69 -12.95
CA ASP A 255 -12.98 3.63 -13.63
C ASP A 255 -14.09 4.19 -14.54
N ARG A 256 -14.62 5.40 -14.24
CA ARG A 256 -15.68 6.06 -15.01
C ARG A 256 -15.16 7.01 -16.08
N LEU A 257 -14.17 7.84 -15.74
CA LEU A 257 -13.68 8.93 -16.60
C LEU A 257 -12.36 8.61 -17.32
N GLY A 258 -11.72 7.49 -16.97
CA GLY A 258 -10.43 7.08 -17.48
C GLY A 258 -9.25 7.61 -16.64
N ARG A 259 -8.21 6.78 -16.49
CA ARG A 259 -7.05 7.04 -15.62
C ARG A 259 -6.31 8.34 -15.96
N GLY A 260 -6.13 8.66 -17.24
CA GLY A 260 -5.41 9.88 -17.67
C GLY A 260 -6.10 11.18 -17.24
N ARG A 261 -7.41 11.29 -17.48
CA ARG A 261 -8.18 12.50 -17.11
C ARG A 261 -8.22 12.68 -15.60
N VAL A 262 -8.45 11.62 -14.84
CA VAL A 262 -8.50 11.73 -13.38
C VAL A 262 -7.12 12.01 -12.79
N LEU A 263 -6.04 11.46 -13.36
CA LEU A 263 -4.69 11.82 -12.94
C LEU A 263 -4.43 13.33 -13.12
N LEU A 264 -4.81 13.91 -14.28
CA LEU A 264 -4.72 15.37 -14.49
C LEU A 264 -5.55 16.17 -13.48
N MET A 265 -6.78 15.74 -13.19
CA MET A 265 -7.62 16.39 -12.17
C MET A 265 -6.93 16.39 -10.80
N THR A 266 -6.35 15.26 -10.40
CA THR A 266 -5.67 15.15 -9.10
C THR A 266 -4.38 15.98 -9.05
N ILE A 267 -3.62 16.09 -10.15
CA ILE A 267 -2.49 17.04 -10.26
C ILE A 267 -2.99 18.47 -10.08
N GLY A 268 -4.13 18.82 -10.70
CA GLY A 268 -4.80 20.10 -10.51
C GLY A 268 -5.17 20.37 -9.04
N VAL A 269 -5.69 19.37 -8.32
CA VAL A 269 -5.96 19.48 -6.88
C VAL A 269 -4.67 19.76 -6.09
N VAL A 270 -3.58 19.08 -6.40
CA VAL A 270 -2.29 19.35 -5.75
C VAL A 270 -1.79 20.77 -6.07
N ALA A 271 -1.96 21.24 -7.30
CA ALA A 271 -1.60 22.62 -7.68
C ALA A 271 -2.44 23.66 -6.92
N VAL A 272 -3.75 23.46 -6.81
CA VAL A 272 -4.63 24.31 -6.01
C VAL A 272 -4.20 24.32 -4.54
N GLY A 273 -3.90 23.16 -3.96
CA GLY A 273 -3.40 23.07 -2.58
C GLY A 273 -2.04 23.77 -2.41
N THR A 274 -1.16 23.64 -3.40
CA THR A 274 0.17 24.28 -3.41
C THR A 274 0.01 25.80 -3.37
N VAL A 275 -0.86 26.38 -4.20
CA VAL A 275 -1.12 27.83 -4.21
C VAL A 275 -1.87 28.27 -2.95
N ALA A 276 -2.87 27.51 -2.50
CA ALA A 276 -3.62 27.79 -1.26
C ALA A 276 -2.72 27.82 -0.01
N SER A 277 -1.58 27.10 -0.04
CA SER A 277 -0.59 27.13 1.04
C SER A 277 0.03 28.51 1.26
N LEU A 278 0.03 29.40 0.25
CA LEU A 278 0.48 30.80 0.38
C LEU A 278 -0.45 31.62 1.27
N LEU A 279 -1.74 31.26 1.33
CA LEU A 279 -2.73 31.92 2.17
C LEU A 279 -2.75 31.29 3.57
N TRP A 280 -2.82 29.95 3.62
CA TRP A 280 -2.87 29.22 4.87
C TRP A 280 -2.23 27.84 4.73
N VAL A 281 -1.06 27.67 5.33
CA VAL A 281 -0.22 26.46 5.21
C VAL A 281 -0.96 25.16 5.56
N PRO A 282 -1.72 25.06 6.68
CA PRO A 282 -2.46 23.84 7.00
C PRO A 282 -3.52 23.47 5.95
N LEU A 283 -4.25 24.45 5.40
CA LEU A 283 -5.23 24.21 4.35
C LEU A 283 -4.54 23.71 3.07
N GLY A 284 -3.44 24.34 2.68
CA GLY A 284 -2.64 23.89 1.54
C GLY A 284 -2.15 22.46 1.70
N LEU A 285 -1.58 22.12 2.86
CA LEU A 285 -1.12 20.76 3.21
C LEU A 285 -2.25 19.73 3.15
N ALA A 286 -3.45 20.06 3.65
CA ALA A 286 -4.60 19.16 3.59
C ALA A 286 -5.01 18.83 2.15
N VAL A 287 -5.10 19.86 1.30
CA VAL A 287 -5.48 19.71 -0.11
C VAL A 287 -4.39 19.00 -0.92
N VAL A 288 -3.12 19.35 -0.71
CA VAL A 288 -1.96 18.66 -1.30
C VAL A 288 -1.97 17.18 -0.94
N THR A 289 -2.28 16.84 0.31
CA THR A 289 -2.33 15.45 0.78
C THR A 289 -3.45 14.66 0.12
N ALA A 290 -4.65 15.22 0.06
CA ALA A 290 -5.77 14.58 -0.64
C ALA A 290 -5.46 14.36 -2.12
N GLY A 291 -4.89 15.38 -2.80
CA GLY A 291 -4.51 15.30 -4.20
C GLY A 291 -3.41 14.26 -4.46
N PHE A 292 -2.35 14.27 -3.65
CA PHE A 292 -1.21 13.35 -3.80
C PHE A 292 -1.62 11.88 -3.64
N PHE A 293 -2.37 11.54 -2.59
CA PHE A 293 -2.83 10.16 -2.38
C PHE A 293 -3.72 9.69 -3.54
N ALA A 294 -4.59 10.56 -4.06
CA ALA A 294 -5.40 10.28 -5.23
C ALA A 294 -4.56 10.07 -6.50
N SER A 295 -3.60 10.96 -6.77
CA SER A 295 -2.68 10.83 -7.91
C SER A 295 -1.86 9.55 -7.82
N HIS A 296 -1.30 9.24 -6.65
CA HIS A 296 -0.48 8.05 -6.43
C HIS A 296 -1.27 6.77 -6.65
N ALA A 297 -2.50 6.70 -6.16
CA ALA A 297 -3.39 5.56 -6.38
C ALA A 297 -3.69 5.34 -7.87
N ILE A 298 -4.01 6.40 -8.60
CA ILE A 298 -4.30 6.33 -10.03
C ILE A 298 -3.06 5.94 -10.82
N ALA A 299 -1.94 6.64 -10.64
CA ALA A 299 -0.71 6.40 -11.39
C ALA A 299 -0.18 4.98 -11.14
N SER A 300 -0.14 4.53 -9.88
CA SER A 300 0.25 3.15 -9.54
C SER A 300 -0.67 2.11 -10.19
N SER A 301 -1.99 2.33 -10.15
CA SER A 301 -2.95 1.44 -10.82
C SER A 301 -2.78 1.42 -12.35
N TRP A 302 -2.42 2.56 -12.94
CA TRP A 302 -2.21 2.70 -14.38
C TRP A 302 -0.96 1.95 -14.82
N VAL A 303 0.14 2.02 -14.07
CA VAL A 303 1.34 1.21 -14.31
C VAL A 303 0.98 -0.28 -14.33
N GLY A 304 0.22 -0.74 -13.33
CA GLY A 304 -0.23 -2.14 -13.27
C GLY A 304 -1.12 -2.56 -14.45
N ALA A 305 -2.00 -1.67 -14.91
CA ALA A 305 -2.91 -1.91 -16.02
C ALA A 305 -2.19 -1.89 -17.40
N ARG A 306 -1.22 -0.98 -17.59
CA ARG A 306 -0.48 -0.80 -18.84
C ARG A 306 0.60 -1.87 -19.05
N ALA A 307 1.25 -2.31 -17.97
CA ALA A 307 2.36 -3.24 -18.08
C ALA A 307 1.91 -4.65 -18.56
N PRO A 308 2.63 -5.25 -19.53
CA PRO A 308 2.42 -6.64 -19.95
C PRO A 308 2.48 -7.61 -18.77
N ALA A 309 1.77 -8.74 -18.84
CA ALA A 309 1.71 -9.71 -17.75
C ALA A 309 3.10 -10.18 -17.26
N HIS A 310 4.05 -10.37 -18.18
CA HIS A 310 5.43 -10.76 -17.88
C HIS A 310 6.32 -9.62 -17.36
N ALA A 311 5.89 -8.36 -17.47
CA ALA A 311 6.63 -7.17 -17.05
C ALA A 311 5.99 -6.42 -15.88
N ARG A 312 4.75 -6.75 -15.50
CA ARG A 312 3.97 -6.06 -14.47
C ARG A 312 4.70 -5.87 -13.14
N GLY A 313 5.35 -6.92 -12.63
CA GLY A 313 6.14 -6.83 -11.39
C GLY A 313 7.32 -5.86 -11.51
N HIS A 314 8.03 -5.88 -12.63
CA HIS A 314 9.15 -4.97 -12.89
C HIS A 314 8.66 -3.52 -13.02
N ALA A 315 7.54 -3.31 -13.72
CA ALA A 315 6.98 -1.99 -13.93
C ALA A 315 6.51 -1.36 -12.61
N SER A 316 5.82 -2.11 -11.76
CA SER A 316 5.46 -1.66 -10.41
C SER A 316 6.68 -1.40 -9.53
N GLY A 317 7.72 -2.23 -9.63
CA GLY A 317 8.99 -2.03 -8.92
C GLY A 317 9.73 -0.76 -9.36
N LEU A 318 9.79 -0.47 -10.66
CA LEU A 318 10.39 0.75 -11.20
C LEU A 318 9.61 2.00 -10.80
N TYR A 319 8.27 1.94 -10.81
CA TYR A 319 7.43 3.01 -10.29
C TYR A 319 7.73 3.30 -8.82
N LEU A 320 7.84 2.25 -8.00
CA LEU A 320 8.15 2.39 -6.59
C LEU A 320 9.60 2.89 -6.36
N CYS A 321 10.54 2.47 -7.19
CA CYS A 321 11.90 3.03 -7.19
C CYS A 321 11.86 4.54 -7.47
N GLY A 322 11.17 4.96 -8.54
CA GLY A 322 10.94 6.36 -8.86
C GLY A 322 10.25 7.13 -7.73
N PHE A 323 9.30 6.50 -7.04
CA PHE A 323 8.66 7.08 -5.85
C PHE A 323 9.68 7.42 -4.75
N TYR A 324 10.60 6.52 -4.43
CA TYR A 324 11.58 6.77 -3.37
C TYR A 324 12.73 7.69 -3.83
N VAL A 325 13.13 7.63 -5.10
CA VAL A 325 14.05 8.62 -5.69
C VAL A 325 13.46 10.03 -5.60
N GLY A 326 12.18 10.19 -5.98
CA GLY A 326 11.48 11.47 -5.85
C GLY A 326 11.37 11.93 -4.40
N SER A 327 11.10 11.02 -3.46
CA SER A 327 11.04 11.34 -2.04
C SER A 327 12.36 11.91 -1.52
N SER A 328 13.49 11.41 -2.02
CA SER A 328 14.82 11.89 -1.65
C SER A 328 15.18 13.18 -2.39
N VAL A 329 15.29 13.12 -3.72
CA VAL A 329 15.81 14.22 -4.54
C VAL A 329 14.86 15.41 -4.50
N GLY A 330 13.55 15.16 -4.64
CA GLY A 330 12.53 16.19 -4.53
C GLY A 330 12.49 16.78 -3.12
N GLY A 331 12.46 15.92 -2.09
CA GLY A 331 12.44 16.36 -0.69
C GLY A 331 13.59 17.28 -0.32
N THR A 332 14.82 16.97 -0.73
CA THR A 332 15.98 17.83 -0.45
C THR A 332 16.00 19.07 -1.34
N SER A 333 15.78 18.95 -2.64
CA SER A 333 15.78 20.12 -3.54
C SER A 333 14.70 21.14 -3.16
N GLY A 334 13.51 20.69 -2.77
CA GLY A 334 12.46 21.58 -2.26
C GLY A 334 12.82 22.19 -0.90
N SER A 335 13.45 21.43 0.00
CA SER A 335 13.92 21.97 1.28
C SER A 335 15.04 23.00 1.12
N THR A 336 15.93 22.81 0.15
CA THR A 336 16.95 23.80 -0.23
C THR A 336 16.30 25.05 -0.83
N ALA A 337 15.36 24.91 -1.77
CA ALA A 337 14.63 26.03 -2.33
C ALA A 337 13.88 26.84 -1.27
N TYR A 338 13.30 26.16 -0.26
CA TYR A 338 12.73 26.82 0.91
C TYR A 338 13.76 27.60 1.72
N GLY A 339 14.95 27.01 1.95
CA GLY A 339 16.03 27.69 2.68
C GLY A 339 16.57 28.94 1.97
N GLU A 340 16.62 28.93 0.64
CA GLU A 340 17.18 30.03 -0.16
C GLU A 340 16.14 31.12 -0.50
N TRP A 341 14.91 30.73 -0.81
CA TRP A 341 13.87 31.61 -1.37
C TRP A 341 12.59 31.65 -0.53
N GLY A 342 12.59 31.02 0.64
CA GLY A 342 11.44 30.92 1.53
C GLY A 342 10.29 30.10 0.95
N TRP A 343 9.12 30.22 1.57
CA TRP A 343 7.92 29.47 1.20
C TRP A 343 7.45 29.74 -0.24
N GLY A 344 7.58 30.99 -0.71
CA GLY A 344 7.22 31.37 -2.07
C GLY A 344 8.07 30.66 -3.15
N GLY A 345 9.38 30.55 -2.92
CA GLY A 345 10.28 29.83 -3.82
C GLY A 345 10.00 28.32 -3.86
N LEU A 346 9.69 27.71 -2.71
CA LEU A 346 9.21 26.34 -2.63
C LEU A 346 7.96 26.12 -3.49
N VAL A 347 6.96 27.00 -3.34
CA VAL A 347 5.71 26.95 -4.12
C VAL A 347 5.99 27.05 -5.62
N LEU A 348 6.87 27.96 -6.04
CA LEU A 348 7.25 28.11 -7.45
C LEU A 348 7.88 26.84 -8.02
N VAL A 349 8.83 26.24 -7.30
CA VAL A 349 9.50 24.99 -7.70
C VAL A 349 8.48 23.86 -7.84
N ILE A 350 7.59 23.71 -6.86
CA ILE A 350 6.55 22.67 -6.87
C ILE A 350 5.58 22.87 -8.04
N VAL A 351 5.12 24.11 -8.30
CA VAL A 351 4.26 24.40 -9.46
C VAL A 351 4.96 24.00 -10.77
N GLY A 352 6.26 24.25 -10.91
CA GLY A 352 7.05 23.79 -12.05
C GLY A 352 7.06 22.26 -12.21
N TRP A 353 7.26 21.52 -11.13
CA TRP A 353 7.19 20.06 -11.14
C TRP A 353 5.80 19.52 -11.50
N LEU A 354 4.74 20.15 -10.98
CA LEU A 354 3.35 19.77 -11.29
C LEU A 354 2.99 20.06 -12.74
N ALA A 355 3.45 21.17 -13.31
CA ALA A 355 3.26 21.50 -14.72
C ALA A 355 3.95 20.47 -15.63
N LEU A 356 5.20 20.08 -15.31
CA LEU A 356 5.92 19.03 -16.03
C LEU A 356 5.20 17.67 -15.91
N ALA A 357 4.72 17.32 -14.71
CA ALA A 357 3.94 16.09 -14.52
C ALA A 357 2.65 16.09 -15.35
N ALA A 358 1.92 17.20 -15.37
CA ALA A 358 0.70 17.35 -16.18
C ALA A 358 1.01 17.21 -17.68
N MET A 359 2.07 17.87 -18.17
CA MET A 359 2.52 17.76 -19.56
C MET A 359 2.81 16.31 -19.95
N LEU A 360 3.57 15.58 -19.12
CA LEU A 360 3.88 14.16 -19.36
C LEU A 360 2.62 13.29 -19.41
N VAL A 361 1.64 13.56 -18.54
CA VAL A 361 0.36 12.84 -18.56
C VAL A 361 -0.42 13.14 -19.84
N VAL A 362 -0.46 14.40 -20.31
CA VAL A 362 -1.09 14.75 -21.59
C VAL A 362 -0.41 14.03 -22.75
N CYS A 363 0.92 14.08 -22.85
CA CYS A 363 1.68 13.39 -23.89
C CYS A 363 1.48 11.86 -23.85
N SER A 364 1.33 11.28 -22.67
CA SER A 364 1.10 9.84 -22.52
C SER A 364 -0.27 9.38 -23.03
N GLN A 365 -1.27 10.27 -23.08
CA GLN A 365 -2.61 9.96 -23.60
C GLN A 365 -2.65 9.89 -25.12
N SER A 366 -1.73 10.59 -25.80
CA SER A 366 -1.62 10.61 -27.26
C SER A 366 -0.91 9.38 -27.84
N SER A 367 -0.27 8.55 -26.99
CA SER A 367 0.48 7.38 -27.43
C SER A 367 -0.45 6.20 -27.70
N PRO A 368 -0.47 5.63 -28.93
CA PRO A 368 -1.34 4.50 -29.26
C PRO A 368 -1.04 3.29 -28.36
N VAL A 369 -2.09 2.54 -28.00
CA VAL A 369 -1.95 1.29 -27.25
C VAL A 369 -1.39 0.23 -28.19
N SER A 370 -0.13 -0.14 -28.04
CA SER A 370 0.46 -1.28 -28.75
C SER A 370 -0.07 -2.57 -28.12
N PHE A 371 -1.30 -2.96 -28.47
CA PHE A 371 -1.76 -4.32 -28.27
C PHE A 371 -1.11 -5.18 -29.37
N ALA A 372 -0.07 -5.93 -29.03
CA ALA A 372 0.19 -7.18 -29.75
C ALA A 372 -0.91 -8.17 -29.32
N PRO A 373 -1.79 -8.64 -30.22
CA PRO A 373 -2.84 -9.58 -29.84
C PRO A 373 -2.18 -10.86 -29.33
N SER A 374 -2.44 -11.18 -28.06
CA SER A 374 -2.07 -12.45 -27.45
C SER A 374 -2.90 -13.56 -28.10
N GLY A 375 -2.25 -14.41 -28.88
CA GLY A 375 -2.70 -15.76 -29.23
C GLY A 375 -4.09 -15.85 -29.84
N ALA A 376 -4.19 -15.70 -31.17
CA ALA A 376 -5.21 -16.43 -31.89
C ALA A 376 -4.99 -17.93 -31.61
N PRO A 377 -6.02 -18.73 -31.27
CA PRO A 377 -5.88 -20.18 -31.28
C PRO A 377 -5.40 -20.61 -32.68
N PRO A 378 -4.51 -21.60 -32.80
CA PRO A 378 -4.08 -22.07 -34.11
C PRO A 378 -5.32 -22.47 -34.90
N GLY A 379 -5.55 -21.77 -36.00
CA GLY A 379 -6.62 -22.09 -36.93
C GLY A 379 -6.42 -23.52 -37.39
N HIS A 380 -7.50 -24.32 -37.31
CA HIS A 380 -7.59 -25.55 -38.06
C HIS A 380 -7.55 -25.20 -39.55
N GLU A 381 -6.35 -25.21 -40.11
CA GLU A 381 -6.14 -25.28 -41.54
C GLU A 381 -6.27 -26.77 -41.91
N MET A 382 -7.48 -27.21 -42.25
CA MET A 382 -7.72 -28.48 -42.94
C MET A 382 -8.38 -28.20 -44.29
N ASP A 383 -7.50 -28.10 -45.28
CA ASP A 383 -7.52 -28.75 -46.58
C ASP A 383 -8.84 -28.70 -47.40
N ARG A 384 -8.89 -27.71 -48.31
CA ARG A 384 -9.78 -27.73 -49.47
C ARG A 384 -9.20 -28.62 -50.57
N ARG A 385 -9.32 -29.95 -50.45
CA ARG A 385 -9.25 -30.87 -51.59
C ARG A 385 -10.15 -32.08 -51.34
N GLY A 386 -11.14 -32.27 -52.22
CA GLY A 386 -11.94 -33.51 -52.26
C GLY A 386 -13.44 -33.27 -52.33
N PHE A 387 -13.92 -32.75 -53.46
CA PHE A 387 -15.32 -32.90 -53.86
C PHE A 387 -15.52 -34.38 -54.26
N VAL A 388 -16.29 -35.13 -53.48
CA VAL A 388 -16.93 -36.38 -53.94
C VAL A 388 -18.39 -36.38 -53.49
N ASN A 389 -19.25 -36.63 -54.48
CA ASN A 389 -20.70 -36.61 -54.46
C ASN A 389 -21.35 -37.49 -53.38
N THR A 390 -22.39 -36.96 -52.74
CA THR A 390 -23.50 -37.76 -52.18
C THR A 390 -24.84 -37.14 -52.60
N PRO A 391 -25.81 -37.93 -53.09
CA PRO A 391 -27.09 -37.43 -53.61
C PRO A 391 -28.10 -37.11 -52.50
N PRO A 392 -29.20 -36.38 -52.80
CA PRO A 392 -30.09 -35.82 -51.79
C PRO A 392 -31.17 -36.82 -51.36
N VAL A 393 -31.40 -36.96 -50.05
CA VAL A 393 -32.57 -37.65 -49.50
C VAL A 393 -33.68 -36.64 -49.27
N GLN A 394 -34.84 -36.97 -49.84
CA GLN A 394 -36.08 -36.22 -49.86
C GLN A 394 -36.71 -36.00 -48.47
N ASN A 395 -37.31 -34.83 -48.36
CA ASN A 395 -38.18 -34.36 -47.29
C ASN A 395 -39.58 -35.00 -47.41
N SER A 396 -40.17 -35.51 -46.32
CA SER A 396 -41.64 -35.65 -46.25
C SER A 396 -42.20 -35.77 -44.81
N ARG A 397 -42.73 -34.63 -44.37
CA ARG A 397 -44.06 -34.42 -43.74
C ARG A 397 -44.41 -35.06 -42.39
N ALA A 398 -44.68 -34.13 -41.46
CA ALA A 398 -45.54 -34.27 -40.29
C ALA A 398 -46.96 -34.79 -40.60
N ARG A 399 -47.57 -35.51 -39.65
CA ARG A 399 -49.04 -35.55 -39.47
C ARG A 399 -49.44 -35.79 -38.01
N VAL A 400 -50.44 -35.01 -37.61
CA VAL A 400 -51.13 -34.89 -36.31
C VAL A 400 -52.33 -35.82 -36.24
N MET A 401 -52.67 -36.35 -35.05
CA MET A 401 -54.03 -36.54 -34.45
C MET A 401 -53.96 -37.68 -33.40
N ARG A 402 -54.22 -37.48 -32.10
CA ARG A 402 -55.49 -37.27 -31.37
C ARG A 402 -56.43 -38.48 -31.43
N GLU A 403 -56.54 -39.19 -30.31
CA GLU A 403 -57.76 -39.93 -29.92
C GLU A 403 -57.86 -40.05 -28.40
N SER A 404 -59.07 -39.84 -27.89
CA SER A 404 -59.47 -39.82 -26.48
C SER A 404 -60.63 -40.80 -26.27
N THR A 405 -60.63 -41.53 -25.17
CA THR A 405 -61.79 -42.19 -24.52
C THR A 405 -61.23 -42.80 -23.22
N GLY A 406 -61.74 -42.65 -22.00
CA GLY A 406 -62.99 -42.12 -21.47
C GLY A 406 -63.78 -43.24 -20.76
N GLU A 407 -63.65 -43.38 -19.43
CA GLU A 407 -64.63 -43.87 -18.39
C GLU A 407 -63.87 -44.39 -17.14
N THR A 408 -63.88 -43.79 -15.93
CA THR A 408 -64.87 -43.76 -14.81
C THR A 408 -65.40 -45.14 -14.36
N ALA A 409 -65.51 -45.57 -13.08
CA ALA A 409 -65.21 -45.03 -11.75
C ALA A 409 -65.46 -46.15 -10.68
N VAL A 410 -65.15 -45.86 -9.39
CA VAL A 410 -65.72 -46.42 -8.12
C VAL A 410 -64.95 -47.55 -7.35
N LEU A 411 -64.22 -47.11 -6.28
CA LEU A 411 -64.11 -47.53 -4.84
C LEU A 411 -64.81 -48.82 -4.32
N PRO A 412 -64.62 -49.30 -3.04
CA PRO A 412 -63.55 -49.17 -2.02
C PRO A 412 -63.22 -50.47 -1.21
N THR A 413 -62.41 -50.34 -0.14
CA THR A 413 -62.35 -51.10 1.15
C THR A 413 -61.30 -52.21 1.41
N ARG A 414 -60.59 -51.98 2.54
CA ARG A 414 -60.15 -52.87 3.67
C ARG A 414 -59.49 -54.23 3.33
N GLY A 415 -58.44 -54.68 4.03
CA GLY A 415 -57.76 -54.20 5.22
C GLY A 415 -56.81 -55.25 5.82
N SER A 416 -55.80 -54.76 6.52
CA SER A 416 -55.13 -55.29 7.73
C SER A 416 -54.54 -56.72 7.77
N THR A 417 -53.27 -56.80 8.20
CA THR A 417 -52.75 -57.44 9.44
C THR A 417 -51.22 -57.39 9.36
N GLY A 418 -50.41 -57.02 10.36
CA GLY A 418 -50.62 -56.53 11.72
C GLY A 418 -49.25 -56.04 12.26
N SER A 419 -49.27 -54.94 13.00
CA SER A 419 -48.23 -54.45 13.92
C SER A 419 -48.29 -55.29 15.24
N PRO A 420 -47.88 -54.84 16.46
CA PRO A 420 -47.14 -53.64 16.94
C PRO A 420 -46.20 -53.91 18.16
N VAL A 421 -45.85 -52.82 18.89
CA VAL A 421 -45.53 -52.67 20.34
C VAL A 421 -44.04 -52.35 20.58
N SER A 422 -43.60 -51.30 21.30
CA SER A 422 -44.22 -50.27 22.17
C SER A 422 -43.21 -49.15 22.49
N THR A 423 -43.69 -47.92 22.68
CA THR A 423 -43.27 -47.02 23.77
C THR A 423 -44.34 -47.09 24.87
N PRO A 424 -44.08 -46.72 26.15
CA PRO A 424 -44.29 -45.32 26.54
C PRO A 424 -43.51 -44.76 27.78
N THR A 425 -43.68 -43.44 27.95
CA THR A 425 -43.78 -42.61 29.20
C THR A 425 -42.52 -42.25 30.01
N GLU A 426 -42.18 -40.96 30.21
CA GLU A 426 -42.72 -39.97 31.20
C GLU A 426 -42.38 -40.41 32.64
N THR A 427 -41.71 -39.65 33.52
CA THR A 427 -42.18 -38.45 34.23
C THR A 427 -41.09 -37.99 35.23
N GLU A 428 -41.11 -36.70 35.63
CA GLU A 428 -40.71 -36.16 36.96
C GLU A 428 -39.23 -36.18 37.40
N ARG A 429 -38.67 -35.25 38.19
CA ARG A 429 -38.98 -33.89 38.70
C ARG A 429 -37.80 -33.55 39.65
N VAL A 430 -37.51 -32.25 39.83
CA VAL A 430 -37.18 -31.60 41.15
C VAL A 430 -35.88 -32.05 41.85
N SER A 431 -35.14 -31.25 42.62
CA SER A 431 -34.89 -29.82 42.79
C SER A 431 -33.78 -29.70 43.84
N ALA A 432 -33.20 -28.50 43.92
CA ALA A 432 -32.82 -27.82 45.17
C ALA A 432 -31.58 -28.28 45.98
N GLY A 433 -30.96 -27.25 46.58
CA GLY A 433 -30.05 -27.35 47.73
C GLY A 433 -28.62 -26.94 47.36
N THR A 434 -28.20 -25.66 47.35
CA THR A 434 -28.20 -24.70 48.49
C THR A 434 -27.42 -25.33 49.66
N SER A 435 -26.37 -24.78 50.26
CA SER A 435 -25.63 -23.52 50.20
C SER A 435 -24.52 -23.64 51.26
N THR A 436 -23.61 -22.65 51.30
CA THR A 436 -23.02 -22.07 52.54
C THR A 436 -21.98 -22.97 53.27
N THR A 437 -20.84 -22.52 53.83
CA THR A 437 -20.46 -21.19 54.35
C THR A 437 -19.10 -21.28 55.07
N ILE A 438 -18.30 -20.19 54.98
CA ILE A 438 -17.36 -19.64 56.01
C ILE A 438 -16.11 -20.50 56.32
N ALA A 439 -14.90 -20.01 56.64
CA ALA A 439 -14.31 -18.76 57.14
C ALA A 439 -12.81 -18.77 56.71
N ASN A 440 -12.04 -17.71 56.50
CA ASN A 440 -11.81 -16.42 57.17
C ASN A 440 -10.38 -16.37 57.75
N GLY A 441 -9.72 -15.20 57.66
CA GLY A 441 -8.46 -14.87 58.35
C GLY A 441 -7.41 -14.21 57.43
N SER A 442 -7.40 -12.90 57.16
CA SER A 442 -6.84 -11.79 57.99
C SER A 442 -5.45 -12.09 58.55
N GLY A 443 -4.36 -11.34 58.37
CA GLY A 443 -4.05 -10.00 57.86
C GLY A 443 -2.53 -9.74 58.11
N PRO A 444 -1.98 -8.55 57.77
CA PRO A 444 -0.57 -8.13 58.00
C PRO A 444 -0.44 -7.50 59.43
N PRO A 445 0.67 -6.86 59.89
CA PRO A 445 1.85 -6.32 59.18
C PRO A 445 3.25 -6.41 59.87
N SER A 446 4.30 -6.04 59.13
CA SER A 446 5.44 -5.22 59.57
C SER A 446 6.21 -4.69 58.36
#